data_AF-A0A8K0C9I7-F1
#
_entry.id   AF-A0A8K0C9I7-F1
#
_cell.length_a   1.000
_cell.length_b   1.000
_cell.length_c   1.000
_cell.angle_alpha   90.00
_cell.angle_beta   90.00
_cell.angle_gamma   90.00
#
_symmetry.space_group_name_H-M   'P 1'
#
loop_
_entity.id
_entity.type
_entity.pdbx_description
1 polymer ?
#
loop_
_entity_poly.entity_id
_entity_poly.type
_entity_poly.pdbx_seq_one_letter_code
_entity_poly.pdbx_strand_id
1 'polypeptide(L)'
;MSRNIITITKWVPLQNEENKNLFLECNQLKTSAIELIELLGKFLNEFQLKNGWKSYHAISENELLFEKLEIISEMIQNLIQGFNGAFARLNINRPSLIQVKVQLWKKMLWKIKLKLCYFLQQLITETAFLYVHYGERMLIMTFRYGILDIKN
;
A
#
# COMPACT_ATOMS: atom_id res chain seq x y z
N MET A 1 19.52 -43.87 -27.50
CA MET A 1 19.73 -42.60 -26.76
C MET A 1 18.74 -41.47 -27.12
N SER A 2 17.66 -41.69 -27.88
CA SER A 2 16.77 -40.61 -28.37
C SER A 2 15.59 -40.24 -27.47
N ARG A 3 15.11 -41.15 -26.61
CA ARG A 3 13.89 -40.89 -25.79
C ARG A 3 14.10 -39.83 -24.70
N ASN A 4 15.29 -39.79 -24.08
CA ASN A 4 15.60 -38.85 -23.00
C ASN A 4 15.80 -37.41 -23.49
N ILE A 5 16.34 -37.22 -24.70
CA ILE A 5 16.59 -35.88 -25.27
C ILE A 5 15.25 -35.18 -25.59
N ILE A 6 14.27 -35.92 -26.11
CA ILE A 6 12.92 -35.41 -26.42
C ILE A 6 12.14 -35.07 -25.15
N THR A 7 12.38 -35.77 -24.04
CA THR A 7 11.76 -35.44 -22.76
C THR A 7 12.41 -34.17 -22.19
N ILE A 8 13.75 -34.10 -22.13
CA ILE A 8 14.47 -32.93 -21.61
C ILE A 8 14.06 -31.64 -22.35
N THR A 9 13.91 -31.67 -23.68
CA THR A 9 13.48 -30.50 -24.46
C THR A 9 12.04 -30.06 -24.24
N LYS A 10 11.15 -30.91 -23.71
CA LYS A 10 9.78 -30.51 -23.31
C LYS A 10 9.73 -29.88 -21.91
N TRP A 11 10.55 -30.34 -20.98
CA TRP A 11 10.51 -29.88 -19.57
C TRP A 11 11.27 -28.58 -19.32
N VAL A 12 12.37 -28.35 -20.05
CA VAL A 12 13.18 -27.12 -19.96
C VAL A 12 12.39 -25.85 -20.32
N PRO A 13 11.58 -25.80 -21.41
CA PRO A 13 10.80 -24.59 -21.73
C PRO A 13 9.67 -24.32 -20.73
N LEU A 14 8.98 -25.35 -20.23
CA LEU A 14 7.90 -25.19 -19.23
C LEU A 14 8.40 -24.56 -17.92
N GLN A 15 9.54 -25.04 -17.41
CA GLN A 15 10.16 -24.43 -16.22
C GLN A 15 10.60 -22.99 -16.50
N ASN A 16 11.04 -22.68 -17.71
CA ASN A 16 11.46 -21.33 -18.07
C ASN A 16 10.26 -20.37 -18.19
N GLU A 17 9.12 -20.84 -18.69
CA GLU A 17 7.87 -20.08 -18.77
C GLU A 17 7.25 -19.81 -17.41
N GLU A 18 7.16 -20.80 -16.52
CA GLU A 18 6.69 -20.59 -15.14
C GLU A 18 7.54 -19.56 -14.37
N ASN A 19 8.87 -19.65 -14.52
CA ASN A 19 9.79 -18.67 -13.96
C ASN A 19 9.54 -17.27 -14.53
N LYS A 20 9.37 -17.16 -15.85
CA LYS A 20 9.10 -15.90 -16.53
C LYS A 20 7.78 -15.28 -16.06
N ASN A 21 6.73 -16.08 -15.94
CA ASN A 21 5.42 -15.64 -15.45
C ASN A 21 5.51 -15.12 -14.01
N LEU A 22 6.22 -15.82 -13.13
CA LEU A 22 6.45 -15.36 -11.76
C LEU A 22 7.18 -14.00 -11.71
N PHE A 23 8.19 -13.79 -12.56
CA PHE A 23 8.89 -12.50 -12.60
C PHE A 23 8.05 -11.39 -13.22
N LEU A 24 7.17 -11.71 -14.17
CA LEU A 24 6.19 -10.76 -14.69
C LEU A 24 5.19 -10.34 -13.62
N GLU A 25 4.66 -11.29 -12.84
CA GLU A 25 3.81 -11.02 -11.67
C GLU A 25 4.53 -10.13 -10.65
N CYS A 26 5.79 -10.44 -10.33
CA CYS A 26 6.59 -9.60 -9.42
C CYS A 26 6.81 -8.18 -9.96
N ASN A 27 6.97 -8.03 -11.28
CA ASN A 27 7.13 -6.73 -11.90
C ASN A 27 5.82 -5.93 -11.91
N GLN A 28 4.68 -6.59 -12.15
CA GLN A 28 3.35 -5.98 -12.02
C GLN A 28 3.12 -5.50 -10.58
N LEU A 29 3.42 -6.33 -9.58
CA LEU A 29 3.31 -5.95 -8.16
C LEU A 29 4.19 -4.75 -7.82
N LYS A 30 5.41 -4.70 -8.34
CA LYS A 30 6.29 -3.54 -8.19
C LYS A 30 5.62 -2.29 -8.78
N THR A 31 5.12 -2.35 -10.00
CA THR A 31 4.49 -1.20 -10.67
C THR A 31 3.26 -0.72 -9.90
N SER A 32 2.34 -1.62 -9.55
CA SER A 32 1.14 -1.28 -8.78
C SER A 32 1.47 -0.72 -7.40
N ALA A 33 2.53 -1.21 -6.75
CA ALA A 33 2.98 -0.66 -5.47
C ALA A 33 3.59 0.75 -5.62
N ILE A 34 4.27 1.04 -6.72
CA ILE A 34 4.78 2.40 -7.01
C ILE A 34 3.61 3.35 -7.27
N GLU A 35 2.64 2.93 -8.08
CA GLU A 35 1.42 3.70 -8.34
C GLU A 35 0.67 4.01 -7.03
N LEU A 36 0.55 3.03 -6.14
CA LEU A 36 -0.06 3.24 -4.82
C LEU A 36 0.74 4.24 -3.96
N ILE A 37 2.07 4.18 -3.97
CA ILE A 37 2.91 5.16 -3.25
C ILE A 37 2.66 6.58 -3.79
N GLU A 38 2.58 6.75 -5.10
CA GLU A 38 2.29 8.05 -5.71
C GLU A 38 0.90 8.56 -5.37
N LEU A 39 -0.12 7.68 -5.41
CA LEU A 39 -1.49 8.02 -5.02
C LEU A 39 -1.59 8.41 -3.55
N LEU A 40 -0.97 7.64 -2.65
CA LEU A 40 -0.90 7.95 -1.22
C LEU A 40 -0.17 9.28 -0.98
N GLY A 41 0.92 9.54 -1.69
CA GLY A 41 1.65 10.81 -1.61
C GLY A 41 0.80 12.00 -2.04
N LYS A 42 0.09 11.88 -3.17
CA LYS A 42 -0.85 12.91 -3.62
C LYS A 42 -1.98 13.13 -2.62
N PHE A 43 -2.58 12.06 -2.13
CA PHE A 43 -3.64 12.11 -1.12
C PHE A 43 -3.17 12.81 0.17
N LEU A 44 -2.00 12.46 0.70
CA LEU A 44 -1.45 13.09 1.89
C LEU A 44 -1.19 14.58 1.70
N ASN A 45 -0.63 14.97 0.54
CA ASN A 45 -0.42 16.38 0.22
C ASN A 45 -1.75 17.15 0.15
N GLU A 46 -2.76 16.61 -0.54
CA GLU A 46 -4.10 17.20 -0.60
C GLU A 46 -4.74 17.30 0.80
N PHE A 47 -4.60 16.25 1.60
CA PHE A 47 -5.12 16.17 2.96
C PHE A 47 -4.46 17.19 3.89
N GLN A 48 -3.14 17.32 3.84
CA GLN A 48 -2.40 18.32 4.63
C GLN A 48 -2.72 19.76 4.19
N LEU A 49 -2.86 20.01 2.88
CA LEU A 49 -3.25 21.34 2.38
C LEU A 49 -4.68 21.71 2.81
N LYS A 50 -5.62 20.75 2.81
CA LYS A 50 -7.01 20.99 3.25
C LYS A 50 -7.14 21.10 4.78
N ASN A 51 -6.35 20.36 5.55
CA ASN A 51 -6.31 20.44 7.01
C ASN A 51 -5.47 21.62 7.52
N GLY A 52 -4.67 22.23 6.66
CA GLY A 52 -3.82 23.39 6.91
C GLY A 52 -4.55 24.73 7.03
N TRP A 53 -5.66 24.77 7.78
CA TRP A 53 -6.46 25.94 8.19
C TRP A 53 -7.80 26.07 7.42
N LYS A 54 -8.92 25.81 8.12
CA LYS A 54 -10.31 26.21 7.77
C LYS A 54 -11.10 25.42 6.71
N SER A 55 -10.86 24.13 6.47
CA SER A 55 -11.80 23.34 5.67
C SER A 55 -13.02 22.87 6.51
N TYR A 56 -13.94 23.80 6.76
CA TYR A 56 -15.35 23.52 7.10
C TYR A 56 -16.24 23.71 5.87
N HIS A 57 -15.66 23.64 4.66
CA HIS A 57 -16.40 23.93 3.43
C HIS A 57 -16.92 22.64 2.77
N ALA A 58 -18.25 22.62 2.63
CA ALA A 58 -19.11 21.74 1.84
C ALA A 58 -18.94 20.22 2.04
N ILE A 59 -20.02 19.57 2.51
CA ILE A 59 -20.17 18.11 2.66
C ILE A 59 -19.72 17.34 1.39
N SER A 60 -19.95 17.90 0.20
CA SER A 60 -19.57 17.33 -1.09
C SER A 60 -18.06 17.18 -1.31
N GLU A 61 -17.23 18.04 -0.70
CA GLU A 61 -15.76 17.91 -0.81
C GLU A 61 -15.20 16.79 0.06
N ASN A 62 -15.91 16.42 1.12
CA ASN A 62 -15.55 15.32 2.00
C ASN A 62 -15.92 13.97 1.38
N GLU A 63 -17.06 13.88 0.66
CA GLU A 63 -17.44 12.67 -0.09
C GLU A 63 -16.37 12.26 -1.10
N LEU A 64 -15.81 13.21 -1.86
CA LEU A 64 -14.73 12.95 -2.82
C LEU A 64 -13.42 12.49 -2.15
N LEU A 65 -13.15 12.89 -0.90
CA LEU A 65 -12.02 12.37 -0.12
C LEU A 65 -12.27 10.93 0.33
N PHE A 66 -13.50 10.59 0.73
CA PHE A 66 -13.87 9.23 1.11
C PHE A 66 -13.81 8.27 -0.08
N GLU A 67 -14.31 8.67 -1.26
CA GLU A 67 -14.19 7.87 -2.49
C GLU A 67 -12.71 7.59 -2.84
N LYS A 68 -11.85 8.61 -2.75
CA LYS A 68 -10.40 8.42 -2.96
C LYS A 68 -9.78 7.44 -1.96
N LEU A 69 -10.19 7.52 -0.68
CA LEU A 69 -9.73 6.57 0.34
C LEU A 69 -10.22 5.14 0.08
N GLU A 70 -11.44 4.98 -0.42
CA GLU A 70 -12.00 3.68 -0.76
C GLU A 70 -11.23 3.03 -1.91
N ILE A 71 -10.93 3.79 -2.97
CA ILE A 71 -10.07 3.33 -4.08
C ILE A 71 -8.68 2.92 -3.57
N ILE A 72 -8.06 3.74 -2.71
CA ILE A 72 -6.76 3.44 -2.12
C ILE A 72 -6.82 2.15 -1.28
N SER A 73 -7.90 1.96 -0.51
CA SER A 73 -8.13 0.78 0.32
C SER A 73 -8.24 -0.48 -0.54
N GLU A 74 -9.02 -0.43 -1.62
CA GLU A 74 -9.17 -1.55 -2.56
C GLU A 74 -7.82 -1.91 -3.21
N MET A 75 -7.05 -0.92 -3.66
CA MET A 75 -5.71 -1.13 -4.21
C MET A 75 -4.75 -1.78 -3.19
N ILE A 76 -4.81 -1.37 -1.92
CA ILE A 76 -4.01 -1.98 -0.85
C ILE A 76 -4.39 -3.45 -0.66
N GLN A 77 -5.69 -3.78 -0.64
CA GLN A 77 -6.16 -5.16 -0.50
C GLN A 77 -5.66 -6.05 -1.64
N ASN A 78 -5.78 -5.56 -2.88
CA ASN A 78 -5.30 -6.26 -4.07
C ASN A 78 -3.77 -6.50 -4.00
N LEU A 79 -3.00 -5.51 -3.55
CA LEU A 79 -1.55 -5.65 -3.36
C LEU A 79 -1.20 -6.65 -2.26
N ILE A 80 -1.93 -6.68 -1.15
CA ILE A 80 -1.70 -7.66 -0.07
C ILE A 80 -1.86 -9.09 -0.59
N GLN A 81 -2.95 -9.36 -1.31
CA GLN A 81 -3.19 -10.68 -1.91
C GLN A 81 -2.08 -11.04 -2.91
N GLY A 82 -1.70 -10.09 -3.75
CA GLY A 82 -0.63 -10.25 -4.72
C GLY A 82 0.74 -10.54 -4.09
N PHE A 83 1.12 -9.80 -3.05
CA PHE A 83 2.35 -10.06 -2.29
C PHE A 83 2.34 -11.45 -1.65
N ASN A 84 1.24 -11.83 -1.01
CA ASN A 84 1.13 -13.15 -0.36
C ASN A 84 1.30 -14.29 -1.39
N GLY A 85 0.65 -14.17 -2.55
CA GLY A 85 0.79 -15.15 -3.64
C GLY A 85 2.21 -15.22 -4.20
N ALA A 86 2.82 -14.07 -4.52
CA ALA A 86 4.17 -14.02 -5.08
C ALA A 86 5.24 -14.51 -4.10
N PHE A 87 5.17 -14.12 -2.82
CA PHE A 87 6.13 -14.57 -1.80
C PHE A 87 6.03 -16.08 -1.54
N ALA A 88 4.83 -16.66 -1.56
CA ALA A 88 4.65 -18.11 -1.44
C ALA A 88 5.35 -18.85 -2.60
N ARG A 89 5.15 -18.40 -3.84
CA ARG A 89 5.76 -18.99 -5.05
C ARG A 89 7.27 -18.77 -5.13
N LEU A 90 7.77 -17.63 -4.64
CA LEU A 90 9.20 -17.34 -4.54
C LEU A 90 9.91 -18.17 -3.46
N ASN A 91 9.19 -18.93 -2.62
CA ASN A 91 9.78 -19.73 -1.54
C ASN A 91 10.16 -21.16 -1.94
N ILE A 92 10.15 -21.50 -3.22
CA ILE A 92 10.47 -22.84 -3.74
C ILE A 92 11.99 -22.99 -3.95
N ASN A 93 12.56 -24.11 -3.51
CA ASN A 93 13.95 -24.51 -3.75
C ASN A 93 14.19 -24.77 -5.25
N ARG A 94 14.57 -23.72 -5.99
CA ARG A 94 14.91 -23.76 -7.42
C ARG A 94 16.44 -23.87 -7.63
N PRO A 95 16.94 -24.21 -8.83
CA PRO A 95 18.39 -24.29 -9.12
C PRO A 95 19.13 -22.95 -8.90
N SER A 96 20.45 -23.02 -8.71
CA SER A 96 21.31 -21.95 -8.15
C SER A 96 21.21 -20.59 -8.86
N LEU A 97 21.18 -20.53 -10.20
CA LEU A 97 21.05 -19.28 -10.95
C LEU A 97 19.68 -18.59 -10.74
N ILE A 98 18.61 -19.38 -10.61
CA ILE A 98 17.27 -18.87 -10.34
C ILE A 98 17.16 -18.40 -8.89
N GLN A 99 17.85 -19.05 -7.95
CA GLN A 99 17.87 -18.62 -6.54
C GLN A 99 18.41 -17.20 -6.38
N VAL A 100 19.48 -16.84 -7.11
CA VAL A 100 20.03 -15.47 -7.05
C VAL A 100 18.98 -14.45 -7.50
N LYS A 101 18.29 -14.70 -8.62
CA LYS A 101 17.22 -13.83 -9.12
C LYS A 101 16.04 -13.76 -8.14
N VAL A 102 15.61 -14.89 -7.58
CA VAL A 102 14.55 -14.97 -6.58
C VAL A 102 14.91 -14.16 -5.32
N GLN A 103 16.15 -14.25 -4.84
CA GLN A 103 16.62 -13.47 -3.69
C GLN A 103 16.62 -11.97 -3.97
N LEU A 104 17.04 -11.54 -5.17
CA LEU A 104 16.98 -10.14 -5.58
C LEU A 104 15.53 -9.62 -5.58
N TRP A 105 14.61 -10.37 -6.18
CA TRP A 105 13.18 -10.02 -6.20
C TRP A 105 12.58 -9.99 -4.80
N LYS A 106 12.88 -10.97 -3.94
CA LYS A 106 12.47 -10.96 -2.53
C LYS A 106 12.94 -9.69 -1.82
N LYS A 107 14.22 -9.33 -1.93
CA LYS A 107 14.77 -8.10 -1.33
C LYS A 107 14.08 -6.84 -1.85
N MET A 108 13.84 -6.78 -3.16
CA MET A 108 13.20 -5.62 -3.79
C MET A 108 11.74 -5.45 -3.36
N LEU A 109 10.94 -6.51 -3.45
CA LEU A 109 9.54 -6.52 -3.01
C LEU A 109 9.42 -6.22 -1.52
N TRP A 110 10.33 -6.75 -0.70
CA TRP A 110 10.39 -6.45 0.72
C TRP A 110 10.64 -4.97 1.00
N LYS A 111 11.61 -4.37 0.30
CA LYS A 111 11.91 -2.92 0.43
C LYS A 111 10.70 -2.07 0.06
N ILE A 112 9.96 -2.44 -0.98
CA ILE A 112 8.74 -1.73 -1.39
C ILE A 112 7.63 -1.90 -0.35
N LYS A 113 7.41 -3.12 0.15
CA LYS A 113 6.45 -3.40 1.22
C LYS A 113 6.73 -2.55 2.46
N LEU A 114 8.00 -2.45 2.88
CA LEU A 114 8.39 -1.58 4.00
C LEU A 114 8.06 -0.11 3.75
N LYS A 115 8.35 0.41 2.55
CA LYS A 115 8.00 1.80 2.20
C LYS A 115 6.51 2.06 2.31
N LEU A 116 5.67 1.14 1.84
CA LEU A 116 4.21 1.23 1.98
C LEU A 116 3.79 1.25 3.45
N CYS A 117 4.38 0.40 4.30
CA CYS A 117 4.11 0.41 5.74
C CYS A 117 4.48 1.75 6.40
N TYR A 118 5.63 2.33 6.07
CA TYR A 118 6.02 3.66 6.58
C TYR A 118 5.04 4.76 6.15
N PHE A 119 4.60 4.74 4.88
CA PHE A 119 3.62 5.69 4.38
C PHE A 119 2.27 5.58 5.11
N LEU A 120 1.79 4.35 5.32
CA LEU A 120 0.56 4.10 6.08
C LEU A 120 0.68 4.56 7.53
N GLN A 121 1.81 4.29 8.18
CA GLN A 121 2.08 4.76 9.54
C GLN A 121 2.02 6.29 9.62
N GLN A 122 2.59 7.00 8.65
CA GLN A 122 2.51 8.45 8.58
C GLN A 122 1.04 8.92 8.48
N LEU A 123 0.24 8.29 7.62
CA LEU A 123 -1.18 8.64 7.46
C LEU A 123 -1.99 8.43 8.74
N ILE A 124 -1.77 7.32 9.46
CA ILE A 124 -2.38 7.06 10.76
C ILE A 124 -1.98 8.12 11.78
N THR A 125 -0.69 8.50 11.80
CA THR A 125 -0.16 9.50 12.75
C THR A 125 -0.80 10.87 12.52
N GLU A 126 -0.90 11.31 11.26
CA GLU A 126 -1.57 12.56 10.89
C GLU A 126 -3.06 12.54 11.27
N THR A 127 -3.74 11.42 11.04
CA THR A 127 -5.16 11.25 11.38
C THR A 127 -5.38 11.28 12.90
N ALA A 128 -4.49 10.64 13.67
CA ALA A 128 -4.52 10.66 15.13
C ALA A 128 -4.24 12.06 15.69
N PHE A 129 -3.27 12.79 15.11
CA PHE A 129 -2.98 14.17 15.47
C PHE A 129 -4.20 15.08 15.27
N LEU A 130 -4.89 14.94 14.14
CA LEU A 130 -6.15 15.63 13.85
C LEU A 130 -7.21 15.32 14.91
N TYR A 131 -7.41 14.05 15.23
CA TYR A 131 -8.40 13.65 16.24
C TYR A 131 -8.12 14.28 17.61
N VAL A 132 -6.87 14.23 18.08
CA VAL A 132 -6.48 14.80 19.38
C VAL A 132 -6.67 16.31 19.39
N HIS A 133 -6.16 17.03 18.39
CA HIS A 133 -6.17 18.49 18.39
C HIS A 133 -7.57 19.08 18.16
N TYR A 134 -8.40 18.45 17.33
CA TYR A 134 -9.79 18.88 17.15
C TYR A 134 -10.69 18.46 18.31
N GLY A 135 -10.47 17.28 18.90
CA GLY A 135 -11.13 16.85 20.12
C GLY A 135 -10.85 17.79 21.30
N GLU A 136 -9.59 18.19 21.47
CA GLU A 136 -9.17 19.17 22.48
C GLU A 136 -9.87 20.53 22.28
N ARG A 137 -9.92 21.04 21.04
CA ARG A 137 -10.62 22.30 20.74
C ARG A 137 -12.12 22.23 20.99
N MET A 138 -12.76 21.11 20.66
CA MET A 138 -14.18 20.87 20.98
C MET A 138 -14.39 20.90 22.49
N LEU A 139 -13.58 20.19 23.27
CA LEU A 139 -13.65 20.19 24.74
C LEU A 139 -13.49 21.60 25.32
N ILE A 140 -12.51 22.37 24.85
CA ILE A 140 -12.29 23.75 25.29
C ILE A 140 -13.50 24.64 24.98
N MET A 141 -14.11 24.50 23.79
CA MET A 141 -15.33 25.21 23.43
C MET A 141 -16.48 24.83 24.37
N THR A 142 -16.71 23.54 24.60
CA THR A 142 -17.78 23.05 25.49
C THR A 142 -17.60 23.54 26.92
N PHE A 143 -16.36 23.53 27.45
CA PHE A 143 -16.07 24.11 28.77
C PHE A 143 -16.30 25.61 28.81
N ARG A 144 -15.94 26.36 27.77
CA ARG A 144 -16.21 27.81 27.71
C ARG A 144 -17.70 28.12 27.72
N TYR A 145 -18.51 27.41 26.94
CA TYR A 145 -19.96 27.63 26.92
C TYR A 145 -20.64 27.16 28.20
N GLY A 146 -20.23 26.01 28.76
CA GLY A 146 -20.75 25.53 30.05
C GLY A 146 -20.43 26.44 31.23
N ILE A 147 -19.28 27.10 31.25
CA ILE A 147 -18.92 28.09 32.28
C ILE A 147 -19.70 29.41 32.12
N LEU A 148 -20.04 29.79 30.88
CA LEU A 148 -20.86 30.97 30.60
C LEU A 148 -22.31 30.79 31.05
N ASP A 149 -22.87 29.58 30.94
CA ASP A 149 -24.23 29.27 31.43
C ASP A 149 -24.34 29.25 32.97
N ILE A 150 -23.26 29.01 33.70
CA ILE A 150 -23.26 29.01 35.18
C ILE A 150 -23.19 30.44 35.76
N LYS A 151 -22.86 31.44 34.93
CA LYS A 151 -22.68 32.84 35.35
C LYS A 151 -23.87 33.76 35.04
N ASN A 152 -24.90 33.26 34.35
CA ASN A 152 -26.18 33.95 34.14
C ASN A 152 -27.27 33.29 35.00
#